data_AF-W9XLA8-F1
#
_entry.id   AF-W9XLA8-F1
#
_cell.length_a   1.000
_cell.length_b   1.000
_cell.length_c   1.000
_cell.angle_alpha   90.00
_cell.angle_beta   90.00
_cell.angle_gamma   90.00
#
_symmetry.space_group_name_H-M   'P 1'
#
loop_
_entity.id
_entity.type
_entity.pdbx_description
1 polymer ?
#
loop_
_entity_poly.entity_id
_entity_poly.type
_entity_poly.pdbx_seq_one_letter_code
_entity_poly.pdbx_strand_id
1 'polypeptide(L)'
;MAAAANSRTARRNVQHAKRTQTLPALPAYQTELVRAIVREVRDLDRDVTRILEPFNTVDEETGSSQSTFNPADHPATACALLVDHLSMRRNKRCLLAYHRVRAERLEAMAWEGRDLLDELHNAHPAQAQAQAQNQQDQQPQQQQQQSSGSTHDSLSPEEESYFRRYVDLLAQYKGQWTDVDLTGPLEPPRDLFIDVRVLKDAGEIQTEYGAINLTKNSQFYVRQGDVERLIQMGFLQRLS
;
A
#
# COMPACT_ATOMS: atom_id res chain seq x y z
N MET A 1 13.65 18.56 -26.71
CA MET A 1 13.89 18.82 -25.27
C MET A 1 12.87 18.14 -24.35
N ALA A 2 11.61 17.94 -24.77
CA ALA A 2 10.56 17.26 -23.99
C ALA A 2 10.86 15.77 -23.66
N ALA A 3 11.37 14.98 -24.61
CA ALA A 3 11.69 13.56 -24.38
C ALA A 3 12.68 13.28 -23.22
N ALA A 4 13.55 14.25 -22.90
CA ALA A 4 14.50 14.12 -21.79
C ALA A 4 13.86 14.39 -20.42
N ALA A 5 12.80 15.19 -20.34
CA ALA A 5 12.01 15.40 -19.14
C ALA A 5 11.09 14.20 -18.86
N ASN A 6 10.49 13.65 -19.92
CA ASN A 6 9.60 12.48 -19.94
C ASN A 6 10.21 11.26 -19.22
N SER A 7 11.47 10.92 -19.56
CA SER A 7 12.16 9.78 -18.94
C SER A 7 12.50 9.95 -17.44
N ARG A 8 12.52 11.18 -16.92
CA ARG A 8 12.97 11.48 -15.54
C ARG A 8 11.87 11.19 -14.53
N THR A 9 10.61 11.49 -14.84
CA THR A 9 9.48 11.28 -13.92
C THR A 9 9.23 9.79 -13.69
N ALA A 10 9.18 9.00 -14.76
CA ALA A 10 9.06 7.55 -14.67
C ALA A 10 10.24 6.91 -13.91
N ARG A 11 11.47 7.38 -14.15
CA ARG A 11 12.66 6.90 -13.42
C ARG A 11 12.61 7.24 -11.92
N ARG A 12 12.13 8.43 -11.56
CA ARG A 12 11.93 8.83 -10.15
C ARG A 12 10.92 7.92 -9.47
N ASN A 13 9.79 7.63 -10.12
CA ASN A 13 8.76 6.73 -9.58
C ASN A 13 9.32 5.30 -9.32
N VAL A 14 10.17 4.78 -10.23
CA VAL A 14 10.87 3.50 -10.01
C VAL A 14 11.90 3.58 -8.86
N GLN A 15 12.61 4.70 -8.70
CA GLN A 15 13.51 4.88 -7.55
C GLN A 15 12.74 4.87 -6.23
N HIS A 16 11.55 5.47 -6.20
CA HIS A 16 10.67 5.38 -5.04
C HIS A 16 10.20 3.94 -4.78
N ALA A 17 9.82 3.18 -5.82
CA ALA A 17 9.51 1.76 -5.67
C ALA A 17 10.69 0.98 -5.06
N LYS A 18 11.91 1.23 -5.53
CA LYS A 18 13.12 0.59 -4.99
C LYS A 18 13.36 0.94 -3.51
N ARG A 19 13.08 2.18 -3.10
CA ARG A 19 13.16 2.59 -1.68
C ARG A 19 12.13 1.85 -0.83
N THR A 20 10.91 1.65 -1.34
CA THR A 20 9.86 0.91 -0.63
C THR A 20 10.28 -0.51 -0.28
N GLN A 21 11.04 -1.19 -1.16
CA GLN A 21 11.55 -2.53 -0.87
C GLN A 21 12.53 -2.58 0.30
N THR A 22 13.26 -1.49 0.56
CA THR A 22 14.25 -1.42 1.65
C THR A 22 13.67 -0.93 2.97
N LEU A 23 12.48 -0.33 2.95
CA LEU A 23 11.88 0.33 4.12
C LEU A 23 10.94 -0.63 4.85
N PRO A 24 10.97 -0.65 6.20
CA PRO A 24 10.09 -1.50 6.99
C PRO A 24 8.64 -1.01 6.96
N ALA A 25 8.41 0.30 6.86
CA ALA A 25 7.10 0.92 6.75
C ALA A 25 6.82 1.36 5.30
N LEU A 26 5.55 1.26 4.89
CA LEU A 26 5.11 1.69 3.57
C LEU A 26 5.21 3.23 3.46
N PRO A 27 5.99 3.78 2.51
CA PRO A 27 6.05 5.23 2.29
C PRO A 27 4.75 5.76 1.69
N ALA A 28 4.52 7.07 1.80
CA ALA A 28 3.35 7.70 1.23
C ALA A 28 3.22 7.50 -0.29
N TYR A 29 1.98 7.24 -0.73
CA TYR A 29 1.63 7.07 -2.13
C TYR A 29 1.86 8.38 -2.90
N GLN A 30 2.66 8.32 -3.96
CA GLN A 30 3.02 9.49 -4.75
C GLN A 30 2.00 9.78 -5.86
N THR A 31 0.84 10.29 -5.46
CA THR A 31 -0.25 10.63 -6.38
C THR A 31 0.19 11.58 -7.48
N GLU A 32 1.02 12.58 -7.16
CA GLU A 32 1.47 13.58 -8.12
C GLU A 32 2.40 13.02 -9.21
N LEU A 33 3.30 12.09 -8.85
CA LEU A 33 4.15 11.43 -9.85
C LEU A 33 3.34 10.51 -10.76
N VAL A 34 2.39 9.75 -10.20
CA VAL A 34 1.52 8.89 -10.99
C VAL A 34 0.65 9.71 -11.94
N ARG A 35 0.02 10.79 -11.44
CA ARG A 35 -0.76 11.73 -12.26
C ARG A 35 0.09 12.36 -13.36
N ALA A 36 1.32 12.75 -13.07
CA ALA A 36 2.23 13.31 -14.07
C ALA A 36 2.53 12.30 -15.19
N ILE A 37 2.86 11.05 -14.86
CA ILE A 37 3.14 10.01 -15.86
C ILE A 37 1.88 9.67 -16.67
N VAL A 38 0.70 9.65 -16.05
CA VAL A 38 -0.57 9.39 -16.76
C VAL A 38 -0.91 10.52 -17.74
N ARG A 39 -0.73 11.79 -17.33
CA ARG A 39 -0.88 12.94 -18.25
C ARG A 39 0.09 12.83 -19.41
N GLU A 40 1.34 12.51 -19.13
CA GLU A 40 2.37 12.33 -20.16
C GLU A 40 2.04 11.21 -21.16
N VAL A 41 1.54 10.06 -20.69
CA VAL A 41 1.08 8.99 -21.60
C VAL A 41 -0.07 9.45 -22.49
N ARG A 42 -1.02 10.23 -21.94
CA ARG A 42 -2.13 10.79 -22.71
C ARG A 42 -1.68 11.86 -23.71
N ASP A 43 -0.68 12.65 -23.36
CA ASP A 43 -0.12 13.66 -24.26
C ASP A 43 0.62 13.00 -25.42
N LEU A 44 1.41 11.94 -25.17
CA LEU A 44 2.05 11.14 -26.22
C LEU A 44 1.02 10.47 -27.14
N ASP A 45 -0.09 9.98 -26.59
CA ASP A 45 -1.18 9.37 -27.37
C ASP A 45 -1.90 10.40 -28.26
N ARG A 46 -2.10 11.62 -27.75
CA ARG A 46 -2.62 12.75 -28.53
C ARG A 46 -1.67 13.17 -29.64
N ASP A 47 -0.36 13.18 -29.37
CA ASP A 47 0.65 13.51 -30.37
C ASP A 47 0.70 12.45 -31.48
N VAL A 48 0.64 11.15 -31.13
CA VAL A 48 0.50 10.05 -32.10
C VAL A 48 -0.76 10.22 -32.95
N THR A 49 -1.90 10.53 -32.33
CA THR A 49 -3.16 10.75 -33.04
C THR A 49 -3.06 11.93 -34.01
N ARG A 50 -2.43 13.04 -33.60
CA ARG A 50 -2.18 14.21 -34.46
C ARG A 50 -1.26 13.89 -35.64
N ILE A 51 -0.24 13.06 -35.43
CA ILE A 51 0.67 12.64 -36.50
C ILE A 51 -0.04 11.74 -37.52
N LEU A 52 -1.01 10.92 -37.07
CA LEU A 52 -1.76 10.01 -37.92
C LEU A 52 -2.99 10.64 -38.58
N GLU A 53 -3.49 11.78 -38.07
CA GLU A 53 -4.66 12.49 -38.61
C GLU A 53 -4.59 12.73 -40.13
N PRO A 54 -3.47 13.18 -40.73
CA PRO A 54 -3.38 13.39 -42.19
C PRO A 54 -3.47 12.11 -43.01
N PHE A 55 -3.23 10.95 -42.40
CA PHE A 55 -3.23 9.65 -43.06
C PHE A 55 -4.54 8.89 -42.88
N ASN A 56 -5.43 9.40 -42.02
CA ASN A 56 -6.76 8.84 -41.81
C ASN A 56 -7.75 9.61 -42.67
N THR A 57 -8.22 8.99 -43.74
CA THR A 57 -9.35 9.51 -44.53
C THR A 57 -10.63 8.94 -43.95
N VAL A 58 -11.58 9.82 -43.62
CA VAL A 58 -12.92 9.44 -43.18
C VAL A 58 -13.84 9.56 -44.38
N ASP A 59 -14.33 8.43 -44.89
CA ASP A 59 -15.37 8.45 -45.93
C ASP A 59 -16.70 8.84 -45.30
N GLU A 60 -17.17 10.06 -45.56
CA GLU A 60 -18.42 10.60 -45.00
C GLU A 60 -19.66 9.79 -45.42
N GLU A 61 -19.60 9.05 -46.54
CA GLU A 61 -20.72 8.27 -47.07
C GLU A 61 -20.86 6.88 -46.43
N THR A 62 -19.76 6.26 -45.98
CA THR A 62 -19.76 4.87 -45.45
C THR A 62 -19.42 4.80 -43.96
N GLY A 63 -18.95 5.92 -43.38
CA GLY A 63 -18.51 5.98 -41.98
C GLY A 63 -17.24 5.17 -41.69
N SER A 64 -16.59 4.64 -42.72
CA SER A 64 -15.34 3.89 -42.60
C SER A 64 -14.14 4.82 -42.56
N SER A 65 -13.30 4.65 -41.54
CA SER A 65 -11.98 5.28 -41.45
C SER A 65 -10.94 4.38 -42.13
N GLN A 66 -10.34 4.84 -43.23
CA GLN A 66 -9.26 4.12 -43.89
C GLN A 66 -7.92 4.80 -43.57
N SER A 67 -6.97 4.04 -43.02
CA SER A 67 -5.61 4.53 -42.75
C SER A 67 -4.71 4.21 -43.94
N THR A 68 -4.20 5.24 -44.61
CA THR A 68 -3.32 5.13 -45.79
C THR A 68 -1.84 5.21 -45.39
N PHE A 69 -1.52 5.17 -44.10
CA PHE A 69 -0.14 5.32 -43.64
C PHE A 69 0.75 4.13 -44.04
N ASN A 70 1.75 4.40 -44.89
CA ASN A 70 2.79 3.44 -45.25
C ASN A 70 4.16 3.85 -44.66
N PRO A 71 4.77 3.02 -43.79
CA PRO A 71 6.08 3.31 -43.18
C PRO A 71 7.23 3.49 -44.18
N ALA A 72 7.17 2.85 -45.35
CA ALA A 72 8.22 2.93 -46.36
C ALA A 72 8.28 4.31 -47.06
N ASP A 73 7.13 4.96 -47.21
CA ASP A 73 7.00 6.25 -47.90
C ASP A 73 7.36 7.42 -46.98
N HIS A 74 7.18 7.26 -45.67
CA HIS A 74 7.46 8.28 -44.65
C HIS A 74 8.30 7.74 -43.47
N PRO A 75 9.60 7.43 -43.69
CA PRO A 75 10.44 6.84 -42.65
C PRO A 75 10.66 7.75 -41.43
N ALA A 76 10.65 9.07 -41.60
CA ALA A 76 10.78 10.02 -40.50
C ALA A 76 9.57 9.99 -39.56
N THR A 77 8.36 9.95 -40.13
CA THR A 77 7.10 9.83 -39.39
C THR A 77 6.99 8.48 -38.69
N ALA A 78 7.36 7.40 -39.37
CA ALA A 78 7.40 6.05 -38.78
C ALA A 78 8.35 5.98 -37.57
N CYS A 79 9.51 6.63 -37.65
CA CYS A 79 10.46 6.72 -36.54
C CYS A 79 9.86 7.50 -35.36
N ALA A 80 9.22 8.64 -35.60
CA ALA A 80 8.56 9.44 -34.56
C ALA A 80 7.48 8.62 -33.82
N LEU A 81 6.58 7.98 -34.59
CA LEU A 81 5.54 7.10 -34.04
C LEU A 81 6.12 5.94 -33.22
N LEU A 82 7.21 5.35 -33.69
CA LEU A 82 7.89 4.27 -32.96
C LEU A 82 8.48 4.78 -31.63
N VAL A 83 9.14 5.94 -31.64
CA VAL A 83 9.71 6.54 -30.43
C VAL A 83 8.62 6.87 -29.41
N ASP A 84 7.50 7.44 -29.85
CA ASP A 84 6.36 7.75 -28.97
C ASP A 84 5.73 6.47 -28.41
N HIS A 85 5.56 5.45 -29.24
CA HIS A 85 5.06 4.14 -28.82
C HIS A 85 5.98 3.47 -27.77
N LEU A 86 7.29 3.46 -28.00
CA LEU A 86 8.26 2.92 -27.05
C LEU A 86 8.29 3.73 -25.75
N SER A 87 8.13 5.05 -25.83
CA SER A 87 8.06 5.95 -24.67
C SER A 87 6.81 5.67 -23.83
N MET A 88 5.64 5.52 -24.46
CA MET A 88 4.40 5.13 -23.78
C MET A 88 4.53 3.76 -23.10
N ARG A 89 5.10 2.76 -23.79
CA ARG A 89 5.31 1.41 -23.22
C ARG A 89 6.25 1.45 -22.02
N ARG A 90 7.31 2.27 -22.08
CA ARG A 90 8.22 2.48 -20.96
C ARG A 90 7.49 3.08 -19.75
N ASN A 91 6.70 4.12 -19.96
CA ASN A 91 5.95 4.79 -18.88
C ASN A 91 4.93 3.84 -18.24
N LYS A 92 4.18 3.08 -19.04
CA LYS A 92 3.26 2.04 -18.56
C LYS A 92 4.00 0.98 -17.73
N ARG A 93 5.16 0.50 -18.20
CA ARG A 93 5.97 -0.49 -17.47
C ARG A 93 6.47 0.05 -16.12
N CYS A 94 6.93 1.30 -16.07
CA CYS A 94 7.36 1.93 -14.83
C CYS A 94 6.22 2.07 -13.82
N LEU A 95 5.03 2.50 -14.27
CA LEU A 95 3.84 2.59 -13.42
C LEU A 95 3.44 1.23 -12.85
N LEU A 96 3.34 0.20 -13.71
CA LEU A 96 2.98 -1.15 -13.27
C LEU A 96 4.00 -1.71 -12.29
N ALA A 97 5.30 -1.47 -12.51
CA ALA A 97 6.34 -1.90 -11.58
C ALA A 97 6.19 -1.23 -10.20
N TYR A 98 5.92 0.08 -10.15
CA TYR A 98 5.67 0.78 -8.90
C TYR A 98 4.44 0.26 -8.16
N HIS A 99 3.32 0.11 -8.85
CA HIS A 99 2.10 -0.44 -8.26
C HIS A 99 2.28 -1.89 -7.79
N ARG A 100 2.97 -2.73 -8.58
CA ARG A 100 3.24 -4.12 -8.20
C ARG A 100 4.06 -4.21 -6.92
N VAL A 101 5.13 -3.44 -6.79
CA VAL A 101 5.95 -3.43 -5.56
C VAL A 101 5.14 -2.98 -4.33
N ARG A 102 4.24 -2.01 -4.51
CA ARG A 102 3.36 -1.58 -3.41
C ARG A 102 2.32 -2.65 -3.07
N ALA A 103 1.70 -3.27 -4.06
CA ALA A 103 0.77 -4.38 -3.87
C ALA A 103 1.44 -5.56 -3.15
N GLU A 104 2.65 -5.96 -3.55
CA GLU A 104 3.43 -7.00 -2.85
C GLU A 104 3.63 -6.67 -1.37
N ARG A 105 3.89 -5.40 -1.05
CA ARG A 105 4.06 -4.97 0.34
C ARG A 105 2.75 -4.98 1.10
N LEU A 106 1.64 -4.58 0.48
CA LEU A 106 0.30 -4.64 1.05
C LEU A 106 -0.13 -6.07 1.33
N GLU A 107 0.07 -6.96 0.36
CA GLU A 107 -0.17 -8.40 0.50
C GLU A 107 0.67 -8.95 1.66
N ALA A 108 1.97 -8.66 1.72
CA ALA A 108 2.83 -9.09 2.83
C ALA A 108 2.33 -8.62 4.20
N MET A 109 1.87 -7.36 4.31
CA MET A 109 1.29 -6.86 5.57
C MET A 109 -0.01 -7.58 5.94
N ALA A 110 -0.83 -7.97 4.96
CA ALA A 110 -2.03 -8.77 5.22
C ALA A 110 -1.68 -10.17 5.76
N TRP A 111 -0.60 -10.78 5.26
CA TRP A 111 -0.11 -12.07 5.76
C TRP A 111 0.60 -11.97 7.12
N GLU A 112 1.22 -10.83 7.44
CA GLU A 112 1.79 -10.53 8.77
C GLU A 112 0.72 -10.34 9.85
N GLY A 113 -0.58 -10.39 9.52
CA GLY A 113 -1.66 -10.18 10.48
C GLY A 113 -1.75 -8.75 10.99
N ARG A 114 -1.07 -7.80 10.33
CA ARG A 114 -1.19 -6.36 10.59
C ARG A 114 -2.52 -5.92 10.04
N ASP A 115 -3.55 -6.06 10.86
CA ASP A 115 -4.87 -5.60 10.49
C ASP A 115 -4.85 -4.06 10.44
N LEU A 116 -4.80 -3.50 9.24
CA LEU A 116 -4.96 -2.07 9.05
C LEU A 116 -6.28 -1.60 9.68
N LEU A 117 -7.29 -2.47 9.84
CA LEU A 117 -8.55 -2.13 10.52
C LEU A 117 -8.37 -1.81 12.00
N ASP A 118 -7.45 -2.47 12.72
CA ASP A 118 -7.16 -2.13 14.12
C ASP A 118 -6.36 -0.82 14.23
N GLU A 119 -5.51 -0.50 13.25
CA GLU A 119 -4.87 0.83 13.15
C GLU A 119 -5.88 1.92 12.76
N LEU A 120 -6.90 1.59 11.96
CA LEU A 120 -8.02 2.48 11.60
C LEU A 120 -8.94 2.75 12.80
N HIS A 121 -9.26 1.73 13.61
CA HIS A 121 -10.09 1.86 14.82
C HIS A 121 -9.34 2.54 15.97
N ASN A 122 -8.05 2.24 16.17
CA ASN A 122 -7.25 2.86 17.23
C ASN A 122 -6.90 4.33 16.99
N ALA A 123 -7.11 4.85 15.78
CA ALA A 123 -7.06 6.29 15.53
C ALA A 123 -8.30 7.04 16.08
N HIS A 124 -9.34 6.33 16.54
CA HIS A 124 -10.64 6.90 16.92
C HIS A 124 -11.24 6.48 18.30
N PRO A 125 -10.48 6.25 19.39
CA PRO A 125 -11.08 6.30 20.72
C PRO A 125 -10.76 7.58 21.52
N ALA A 126 -9.93 8.52 21.03
CA ALA A 126 -9.44 9.63 21.84
C ALA A 126 -10.08 11.02 21.61
N GLN A 127 -10.95 11.20 20.59
CA GLN A 127 -11.49 12.54 20.26
C GLN A 127 -12.99 12.75 20.58
N ALA A 128 -13.72 11.73 21.04
CA ALA A 128 -15.17 11.85 21.26
C ALA A 128 -15.61 12.17 22.71
N GLN A 129 -14.70 12.30 23.69
CA GLN A 129 -15.07 12.52 25.10
C GLN A 129 -14.50 13.78 25.78
N ALA A 130 -13.79 14.68 25.07
CA ALA A 130 -13.19 15.87 25.68
C ALA A 130 -13.86 17.22 25.33
N GLN A 131 -15.14 17.23 24.95
CA GLN A 131 -15.86 18.47 24.60
C GLN A 131 -16.68 19.10 25.75
N ALA A 132 -16.47 18.70 27.00
CA ALA A 132 -17.07 19.40 28.13
C ALA A 132 -16.05 19.61 29.26
N GLN A 133 -15.73 20.89 29.48
CA GLN A 133 -15.17 21.53 30.68
C GLN A 133 -13.69 21.92 30.69
N ASN A 134 -13.55 23.25 30.83
CA ASN A 134 -12.50 24.03 31.47
C ASN A 134 -11.39 24.66 30.61
N GLN A 135 -11.69 25.91 30.23
CA GLN A 135 -10.74 27.01 30.15
C GLN A 135 -10.07 27.24 31.52
N GLN A 136 -8.75 27.16 31.60
CA GLN A 136 -7.84 28.27 31.95
C GLN A 136 -6.42 27.75 32.25
N ASP A 137 -5.46 28.60 31.85
CA ASP A 137 -4.05 28.68 32.21
C ASP A 137 -2.93 27.99 31.40
N GLN A 138 -1.86 28.77 31.34
CA GLN A 138 -0.77 28.86 30.36
C GLN A 138 0.38 27.88 30.61
N GLN A 139 0.97 27.33 29.53
CA GLN A 139 2.41 27.41 29.18
C GLN A 139 2.73 26.54 27.95
N PRO A 140 3.59 27.01 27.00
CA PRO A 140 4.01 26.20 25.86
C PRO A 140 5.22 25.33 26.23
N GLN A 141 4.99 24.08 26.60
CA GLN A 141 6.06 23.06 26.59
C GLN A 141 5.99 22.25 25.31
N GLN A 142 7.08 22.34 24.54
CA GLN A 142 7.38 21.54 23.36
C GLN A 142 7.38 20.06 23.74
N GLN A 143 6.27 19.36 23.51
CA GLN A 143 6.27 17.91 23.43
C GLN A 143 6.57 17.51 22.00
N GLN A 144 7.70 16.80 21.84
CA GLN A 144 8.05 16.07 20.63
C GLN A 144 6.90 15.13 20.27
N GLN A 145 6.14 15.53 19.26
CA GLN A 145 5.19 14.68 18.59
C GLN A 145 5.98 13.63 17.81
N GLN A 146 6.28 12.49 18.46
CA GLN A 146 6.62 11.28 17.74
C GLN A 146 5.37 10.88 16.97
N SER A 147 5.29 11.33 15.72
CA SER A 147 4.35 10.83 14.74
C SER A 147 4.68 9.35 14.51
N SER A 148 4.01 8.46 15.25
CA SER A 148 3.76 7.11 14.75
C SER A 148 2.97 7.31 13.46
N GLY A 149 3.67 7.37 12.34
CA GLY A 149 3.11 7.76 11.05
C GLY A 149 1.89 6.90 10.74
N SER A 150 0.72 7.50 10.87
CA SER A 150 -0.56 6.86 10.60
C SER A 150 -0.50 6.31 9.18
N THR A 151 -0.51 4.99 9.05
CA THR A 151 -0.47 4.27 7.77
C THR A 151 -1.57 4.75 6.81
N HIS A 152 -2.67 5.29 7.35
CA HIS A 152 -3.76 5.93 6.61
C HIS A 152 -3.32 7.09 5.70
N ASP A 153 -2.33 7.90 6.11
CA ASP A 153 -1.86 9.04 5.29
C ASP A 153 -0.88 8.61 4.19
N SER A 154 -0.51 7.31 4.18
CA SER A 154 0.45 6.74 3.25
C SER A 154 -0.16 5.94 2.09
N LEU A 155 -1.46 5.63 2.18
CA LEU A 155 -2.19 4.78 1.25
C LEU A 155 -3.08 5.62 0.34
N SER A 156 -3.24 5.19 -0.91
CA SER A 156 -4.29 5.74 -1.76
C SER A 156 -5.65 5.08 -1.43
N PRO A 157 -6.79 5.76 -1.65
CA PRO A 157 -8.10 5.16 -1.42
C PRO A 157 -8.34 3.91 -2.29
N GLU A 158 -7.73 3.85 -3.47
CA GLU A 158 -7.77 2.67 -4.32
C GLU A 158 -6.98 1.50 -3.72
N GLU A 159 -5.81 1.78 -3.13
CA GLU A 159 -4.99 0.78 -2.43
C GLU A 159 -5.70 0.25 -1.17
N GLU A 160 -6.39 1.11 -0.44
CA GLU A 160 -7.20 0.70 0.72
C GLU A 160 -8.33 -0.26 0.29
N SER A 161 -9.07 0.09 -0.77
CA SER A 161 -10.12 -0.77 -1.31
C SER A 161 -9.59 -2.13 -1.80
N TYR A 162 -8.36 -2.15 -2.32
CA TYR A 162 -7.69 -3.36 -2.76
C TYR A 162 -7.28 -4.22 -1.56
N PHE A 163 -6.70 -3.60 -0.53
CA PHE A 163 -6.31 -4.28 0.70
C PHE A 163 -7.50 -4.93 1.40
N ARG A 164 -8.62 -4.21 1.57
CA ARG A 164 -9.84 -4.76 2.17
C ARG A 164 -10.33 -6.00 1.42
N ARG A 165 -10.42 -5.92 0.08
CA ARG A 165 -10.80 -7.05 -0.77
C ARG A 165 -9.82 -8.23 -0.65
N TYR A 166 -8.53 -7.96 -0.50
CA TYR A 166 -7.51 -8.99 -0.31
C TYR A 166 -7.63 -9.66 1.06
N VAL A 167 -7.88 -8.90 2.11
CA VAL A 167 -8.14 -9.44 3.46
C VAL A 167 -9.41 -10.29 3.48
N ASP A 168 -10.49 -9.84 2.82
CA ASP A 168 -11.72 -10.63 2.69
C ASP A 168 -11.47 -11.94 1.94
N LEU A 169 -10.69 -11.90 0.84
CA LEU A 169 -10.29 -13.09 0.09
C LEU A 169 -9.45 -14.04 0.97
N LEU A 170 -8.51 -13.49 1.74
CA LEU A 170 -7.68 -14.26 2.66
C LEU A 170 -8.53 -14.89 3.77
N ALA A 171 -9.51 -14.17 4.31
CA ALA A 171 -10.44 -14.69 5.31
C ALA A 171 -11.30 -15.84 4.75
N GLN A 172 -11.80 -15.72 3.51
CA GLN A 172 -12.51 -16.79 2.82
C GLN A 172 -11.61 -18.03 2.62
N TYR A 173 -10.35 -17.82 2.24
CA TYR A 173 -9.39 -18.90 2.07
C TYR A 173 -9.07 -19.61 3.40
N LYS A 174 -8.88 -18.84 4.47
CA LYS A 174 -8.69 -19.36 5.84
C LYS A 174 -9.91 -20.11 6.35
N GLY A 175 -11.12 -19.66 6.00
CA GLY A 175 -12.36 -20.33 6.42
C GLY A 175 -12.48 -21.78 5.95
N GLN A 176 -11.73 -22.19 4.93
CA GLN A 176 -11.67 -23.60 4.49
C GLN A 176 -10.83 -24.47 5.44
N TRP A 177 -9.91 -23.88 6.21
CA TRP A 177 -8.95 -24.56 7.06
C TRP A 177 -9.08 -24.02 8.49
N THR A 178 -10.04 -24.54 9.26
CA THR A 178 -10.27 -24.10 10.65
C THR A 178 -9.19 -24.57 11.62
N ASP A 179 -8.49 -25.64 11.28
CA ASP A 179 -7.54 -26.31 12.17
C ASP A 179 -6.11 -25.77 11.99
N VAL A 180 -5.88 -24.92 10.99
CA VAL A 180 -4.55 -24.43 10.62
C VAL A 180 -4.58 -22.91 10.46
N ASP A 181 -3.86 -22.20 11.32
CA ASP A 181 -3.64 -20.76 11.12
C ASP A 181 -2.54 -20.53 10.06
N LEU A 182 -2.97 -20.09 8.88
CA LEU A 182 -2.09 -19.78 7.75
C LEU A 182 -1.32 -18.46 7.91
N THR A 183 -1.65 -17.64 8.92
CA THR A 183 -0.95 -16.40 9.27
C THR A 183 -0.14 -16.49 10.56
N GLY A 184 -0.01 -17.71 11.09
CA GLY A 184 0.89 -17.99 12.19
C GLY A 184 2.37 -17.71 11.82
N PRO A 185 3.25 -17.58 12.82
CA PRO A 185 4.66 -17.38 12.57
C PRO A 185 5.27 -18.60 11.88
N LEU A 186 6.19 -18.32 10.95
CA LEU A 186 6.95 -19.34 10.23
C LEU A 186 8.08 -19.98 11.07
N GLU A 187 8.38 -19.41 12.24
CA GLU A 187 9.40 -19.94 13.15
C GLU A 187 8.78 -21.03 14.04
N PRO A 188 9.35 -22.24 14.07
CA PRO A 188 8.80 -23.32 14.88
C PRO A 188 8.89 -22.99 16.39
N PRO A 189 7.86 -23.30 17.18
CA PRO A 189 7.86 -23.08 18.62
C PRO A 189 8.93 -23.95 19.29
N ARG A 190 9.71 -23.33 20.19
CA ARG A 190 10.74 -24.03 20.98
C ARG A 190 10.18 -24.66 22.24
N ASP A 191 9.26 -23.95 22.89
CA ASP A 191 8.65 -24.32 24.15
C ASP A 191 7.13 -24.07 24.07
N LEU A 192 6.34 -24.91 24.74
CA LEU A 192 4.88 -24.78 24.76
C LEU A 192 4.42 -23.53 25.51
N PHE A 193 5.20 -23.12 26.53
CA PHE A 193 4.92 -21.97 27.37
C PHE A 193 6.03 -20.93 27.23
N ILE A 194 5.63 -19.67 27.29
CA ILE A 194 6.53 -18.52 27.17
C ILE A 194 6.23 -17.48 28.24
N ASP A 195 7.28 -16.80 28.70
CA ASP A 195 7.14 -15.60 29.50
C ASP A 195 6.89 -14.40 28.59
N VAL A 196 5.82 -13.65 28.86
CA VAL A 196 5.45 -12.46 28.11
C VAL A 196 5.28 -11.26 29.02
N ARG A 197 5.71 -10.09 28.56
CA ARG A 197 5.46 -8.79 29.19
C ARG A 197 4.42 -8.02 28.39
N VAL A 198 3.45 -7.45 29.10
CA VAL A 198 2.42 -6.59 28.51
C VAL A 198 2.98 -5.19 28.23
N LEU A 199 2.94 -4.75 26.99
CA LEU A 199 3.37 -3.41 26.56
C LEU A 199 2.21 -2.41 26.56
N LYS A 200 0.99 -2.89 26.25
CA LYS A 200 -0.25 -2.11 26.16
C LYS A 200 -1.36 -2.86 26.88
N ASP A 201 -2.20 -2.13 27.61
CA ASP A 201 -3.39 -2.71 28.24
C ASP A 201 -4.28 -3.35 27.19
N ALA A 202 -4.60 -4.63 27.36
CA ALA A 202 -5.42 -5.41 26.42
C ALA A 202 -6.69 -5.99 27.06
N GLY A 203 -6.97 -5.64 28.32
CA GLY A 203 -8.17 -6.07 29.04
C GLY A 203 -8.13 -7.56 29.41
N GLU A 204 -9.31 -8.17 29.51
CA GLU A 204 -9.49 -9.58 29.85
C GLU A 204 -9.40 -10.44 28.58
N ILE A 205 -8.45 -11.38 28.53
CA ILE A 205 -8.35 -12.38 27.46
C ILE A 205 -8.76 -13.75 27.98
N GLN A 206 -9.38 -14.54 27.10
CA GLN A 206 -9.72 -15.92 27.40
C GLN A 206 -8.57 -16.84 26.97
N THR A 207 -7.98 -17.54 27.93
CA THR A 207 -7.02 -18.63 27.69
C THR A 207 -7.70 -19.97 27.94
N GLU A 208 -7.09 -21.06 27.50
CA GLU A 208 -7.65 -22.40 27.73
C GLU A 208 -7.78 -22.76 29.23
N TYR A 209 -7.00 -22.12 30.10
CA TYR A 209 -6.99 -22.34 31.55
C TYR A 209 -7.78 -21.30 32.35
N GLY A 210 -8.37 -20.30 31.69
CA GLY A 210 -9.18 -19.27 32.34
C GLY A 210 -8.95 -17.87 31.78
N ALA A 211 -9.63 -16.89 32.36
CA ALA A 211 -9.53 -15.50 31.95
C ALA A 211 -8.34 -14.79 32.63
N ILE A 212 -7.55 -14.06 31.86
CA ILE A 212 -6.38 -13.32 32.36
C ILE A 212 -6.53 -11.84 32.00
N ASN A 213 -6.32 -10.96 32.99
CA ASN A 213 -6.34 -9.52 32.78
C ASN A 213 -4.94 -8.98 32.43
N LEU A 214 -4.77 -8.58 31.17
CA LEU A 214 -3.54 -8.01 30.65
C LEU A 214 -3.43 -6.51 31.00
N THR A 215 -2.69 -6.23 32.06
CA THR A 215 -2.37 -4.86 32.51
C THR A 215 -0.95 -4.48 32.08
N LYS A 216 -0.72 -3.23 31.70
CA LYS A 216 0.55 -2.72 31.19
C LYS A 216 1.68 -2.96 32.18
N ASN A 217 2.82 -3.41 31.66
CA ASN A 217 4.04 -3.79 32.39
C ASN A 217 3.92 -5.04 33.28
N SER A 218 2.77 -5.72 33.32
CA SER A 218 2.66 -7.03 33.98
C SER A 218 3.35 -8.12 33.15
N GLN A 219 3.68 -9.23 33.81
CA GLN A 219 4.32 -10.39 33.18
C GLN A 219 3.49 -11.63 33.44
N PHE A 220 3.39 -12.50 32.44
CA PHE A 220 2.63 -13.74 32.51
C PHE A 220 3.42 -14.89 31.89
N TYR A 221 3.23 -16.08 32.45
CA TYR A 221 3.70 -17.34 31.88
C TYR A 221 2.50 -18.09 31.30
N VAL A 222 2.42 -18.16 29.98
CA VAL A 222 1.22 -18.58 29.25
C VAL A 222 1.60 -19.47 28.07
N ARG A 223 0.65 -20.28 27.60
CA ARG A 223 0.87 -21.10 26.39
C ARG A 223 1.05 -20.18 25.19
N GLN A 224 2.03 -20.49 24.33
CA GLN A 224 2.34 -19.67 23.15
C GLN A 224 1.11 -19.46 22.24
N GLY A 225 0.32 -20.50 21.97
CA GLY A 225 -0.84 -20.42 21.07
C GLY A 225 -1.91 -19.40 21.49
N ASP A 226 -2.11 -19.17 22.78
CA ASP A 226 -3.15 -18.25 23.28
C ASP A 226 -2.75 -16.77 23.14
N VAL A 227 -1.44 -16.49 23.10
CA VAL A 227 -0.89 -15.13 23.08
C VAL A 227 -0.19 -14.76 21.78
N GLU A 228 -0.04 -15.69 20.85
CA GLU A 228 0.69 -15.52 19.60
C GLU A 228 0.19 -14.32 18.79
N ARG A 229 -1.13 -14.21 18.61
CA ARG A 229 -1.74 -13.09 17.90
C ARG A 229 -1.48 -11.75 18.61
N LEU A 230 -1.49 -11.72 19.95
CA LEU A 230 -1.24 -10.52 20.74
C LEU A 230 0.23 -10.07 20.69
N ILE A 231 1.16 -11.02 20.54
CA ILE A 231 2.57 -10.73 20.28
C ILE A 231 2.73 -10.13 18.88
N GLN A 232 2.10 -10.70 17.84
CA GLN A 232 2.14 -10.17 16.47
C GLN A 232 1.58 -8.74 16.38
N MET A 233 0.49 -8.47 17.09
CA MET A 233 -0.12 -7.13 17.19
C MET A 233 0.71 -6.13 18.03
N GLY A 234 1.74 -6.60 18.74
CA GLY A 234 2.63 -5.75 19.56
C GLY A 234 2.04 -5.32 20.91
N PHE A 235 1.01 -6.01 21.41
CA PHE A 235 0.51 -5.82 22.78
C PHE A 235 1.41 -6.50 23.80
N LEU A 236 2.04 -7.61 23.43
CA LEU A 236 2.89 -8.43 24.28
C LEU A 236 4.30 -8.54 23.70
N GLN A 237 5.30 -8.65 24.56
CA GLN A 237 6.68 -8.93 24.21
C GLN A 237 7.14 -10.22 24.89
N ARG A 238 7.69 -11.16 24.13
CA ARG A 238 8.34 -12.34 24.71
C ARG A 238 9.58 -11.94 25.51
N LEU A 239 9.63 -12.38 26.76
CA LEU A 239 10.83 -12.39 27.58
C LEU A 239 11.54 -13.73 27.30
N SER A 240 12.86 -13.66 27.07
CA SER A 240 13.68 -14.77 26.59
C SER A 240 13.64 -15.98 27.49
#